data_AF-A0A268KBN8-F1
#
_entry.id   AF-A0A268KBN8-F1
#
_cell.length_a   1.000
_cell.length_b   1.000
_cell.length_c   1.000
_cell.angle_alpha   90.00
_cell.angle_beta   90.00
_cell.angle_gamma   90.00
#
_symmetry.space_group_name_H-M   'P 1'
#
loop_
_entity.id
_entity.type
_entity.pdbx_description
1 polymer ?
#
loop_
_entity_poly.entity_id
_entity_poly.type
_entity_poly.pdbx_seq_one_letter_code
_entity_poly.pdbx_strand_id
1 'polypeptide(L)'
;MENDKMPKEKPIVCSVVTELQAAQVAKLCESYDIQAIIRMKPFVDISHLKKTVKAKMKEKLYEPCPCGKGKKFKFCCYQTEVDIKL
;
A
#
# COMPACT_ATOMS: atom_id res chain seq x y z
N MET A 1 -26.14 -23.49 -33.50
CA MET A 1 -25.15 -23.77 -32.43
C MET A 1 -24.04 -22.74 -32.58
N GLU A 2 -24.30 -21.53 -32.10
CA GLU A 2 -23.33 -20.44 -32.11
C GLU A 2 -22.28 -20.74 -31.03
N ASN A 3 -21.04 -20.98 -31.48
CA ASN A 3 -19.89 -21.12 -30.60
C ASN A 3 -19.36 -19.71 -30.33
N ASP A 4 -19.84 -19.09 -29.26
CA ASP A 4 -19.31 -17.83 -28.77
C ASP A 4 -17.93 -18.06 -28.15
N LYS A 5 -16.89 -17.75 -28.93
CA LYS A 5 -15.51 -17.70 -28.49
C LYS A 5 -15.37 -16.55 -27.50
N MET A 6 -15.44 -16.85 -26.20
CA MET A 6 -15.07 -15.90 -25.14
C MET A 6 -13.59 -15.49 -25.31
N PRO A 7 -13.28 -14.20 -25.52
CA PRO A 7 -11.91 -13.71 -25.49
C PRO A 7 -11.35 -13.93 -24.08
N LYS A 8 -10.13 -14.48 -23.99
CA LYS A 8 -9.40 -14.67 -22.73
C LYS A 8 -8.91 -13.31 -22.21
N GLU A 9 -9.84 -12.41 -21.89
CA GLU A 9 -9.52 -11.14 -21.27
C GLU A 9 -9.10 -11.40 -19.82
N LYS A 10 -7.98 -10.78 -19.43
CA LYS A 10 -7.42 -10.92 -18.09
C LYS A 10 -8.50 -10.42 -17.11
N PRO A 11 -8.87 -11.20 -16.08
CA PRO A 11 -9.90 -10.79 -15.15
C PRO A 11 -9.50 -9.45 -14.50
N ILE A 12 -10.46 -8.54 -14.40
CA ILE A 12 -10.24 -7.25 -13.76
C ILE A 12 -9.97 -7.50 -12.27
N VAL A 13 -8.85 -6.98 -11.75
CA VAL A 13 -8.50 -7.14 -10.34
C VAL A 13 -8.74 -5.83 -9.61
N CYS A 14 -9.76 -5.81 -8.74
CA CYS A 14 -10.09 -4.66 -7.90
C CYS A 14 -9.58 -4.91 -6.48
N SER A 15 -8.91 -3.93 -5.87
CA SER A 15 -8.52 -4.00 -4.44
C SER A 15 -9.40 -3.06 -3.63
N VAL A 16 -10.02 -3.55 -2.56
CA VAL A 16 -10.94 -2.78 -1.69
C VAL A 16 -10.53 -2.91 -0.23
N VAL A 17 -10.92 -1.94 0.59
CA VAL A 17 -10.54 -1.88 2.02
C VAL A 17 -11.68 -2.37 2.92
N THR A 18 -12.92 -2.12 2.51
CA THR A 18 -14.12 -2.40 3.33
C THR A 18 -15.09 -3.34 2.62
N GLU A 19 -15.93 -4.02 3.40
CA GLU A 19 -17.00 -4.87 2.88
C GLU A 19 -18.04 -4.07 2.07
N LEU A 20 -18.33 -2.83 2.49
CA LEU A 20 -19.25 -1.95 1.76
C LEU A 20 -18.73 -1.66 0.34
N GLN A 21 -17.44 -1.37 0.21
CA GLN A 21 -16.80 -1.18 -1.10
C GLN A 21 -16.82 -2.46 -1.93
N ALA A 22 -16.59 -3.63 -1.31
CA ALA A 22 -16.69 -4.92 -2.00
C ALA A 22 -18.10 -5.13 -2.57
N ALA A 23 -19.14 -4.86 -1.79
CA ALA A 23 -20.54 -5.00 -2.21
C ALA A 23 -20.90 -4.03 -3.35
N GLN A 24 -20.43 -2.78 -3.29
CA GLN A 24 -20.63 -1.80 -4.35
C GLN A 24 -19.95 -2.23 -5.66
N VAL A 25 -18.70 -2.69 -5.60
CA VAL A 25 -17.97 -3.17 -6.77
C VAL A 25 -18.61 -4.43 -7.33
N ALA A 26 -19.06 -5.37 -6.48
CA ALA A 26 -19.77 -6.57 -6.92
C ALA A 26 -21.07 -6.23 -7.67
N LYS A 27 -21.86 -5.29 -7.13
CA LYS A 27 -23.10 -4.81 -7.78
C LYS A 27 -22.82 -4.15 -9.14
N LEU A 28 -21.73 -3.39 -9.25
CA LEU A 28 -21.28 -2.81 -10.52
C LEU A 28 -20.89 -3.92 -11.51
N CYS A 29 -20.08 -4.89 -11.09
CA CYS A 29 -19.67 -6.01 -11.94
C CYS A 29 -20.88 -6.80 -12.48
N GLU A 30 -21.87 -7.06 -11.63
CA GLU A 30 -23.12 -7.71 -12.02
C GLU A 30 -23.92 -6.88 -13.04
N SER A 31 -24.03 -5.56 -12.83
CA SER A 31 -24.78 -4.68 -13.75
C SER A 31 -24.17 -4.56 -15.15
N TYR A 32 -22.88 -4.85 -15.30
CA TYR A 32 -22.15 -4.76 -16.56
C TYR A 32 -21.71 -6.13 -17.12
N ASP A 33 -22.13 -7.24 -16.50
CA ASP A 33 -21.74 -8.62 -16.86
C ASP A 33 -20.20 -8.82 -16.91
N ILE A 34 -19.48 -8.20 -15.96
CA ILE A 34 -18.01 -8.22 -15.90
C ILE A 34 -17.52 -9.25 -14.88
N GLN A 35 -16.63 -10.15 -15.30
CA GLN A 35 -15.89 -11.01 -14.37
C GLN A 35 -14.70 -10.27 -13.74
N ALA A 36 -14.76 -10.06 -12.43
CA ALA A 36 -13.70 -9.42 -11.66
C ALA A 36 -13.30 -10.23 -10.42
N ILE A 37 -12.03 -10.10 -10.04
CA ILE A 37 -11.49 -10.63 -8.77
C ILE A 37 -11.40 -9.45 -7.80
N ILE A 38 -12.25 -9.46 -6.77
CA ILE A 38 -12.24 -8.44 -5.71
C ILE A 38 -11.32 -8.95 -4.59
N ARG A 39 -10.23 -8.22 -4.33
CA ARG A 39 -9.29 -8.49 -3.25
C ARG A 39 -9.53 -7.51 -2.10
N MET A 40 -9.88 -8.02 -0.94
CA MET A 40 -9.87 -7.22 0.28
C MET A 40 -8.43 -7.10 0.79
N LYS A 41 -7.95 -5.87 0.96
CA LYS A 41 -6.69 -5.57 1.65
C LYS A 41 -7.01 -4.71 2.87
N PRO A 42 -7.05 -5.30 4.08
CA PRO A 42 -7.39 -4.56 5.31
C PRO A 42 -6.25 -3.64 5.79
N PHE A 43 -5.26 -3.37 4.93
CA PHE A 43 -4.13 -2.52 5.25
C PHE A 43 -3.81 -1.61 4.08
N VAL A 44 -3.47 -0.36 4.40
CA VAL A 44 -2.90 0.57 3.43
C VAL A 44 -1.45 0.14 3.18
N ASP A 45 -1.09 -0.11 1.91
CA ASP A 45 0.31 -0.36 1.58
C ASP A 45 1.13 0.92 1.80
N ILE A 46 1.77 0.99 2.96
CA ILE A 46 2.73 2.05 3.30
C ILE A 46 4.17 1.62 3.07
N SER A 47 4.39 0.57 2.28
CA SER A 47 5.73 0.07 1.97
C SER A 47 6.57 1.16 1.33
N HIS A 48 5.98 1.94 0.43
CA HIS A 48 6.64 3.08 -0.19
C HIS A 48 6.90 4.22 0.80
N LEU A 49 5.92 4.56 1.63
CA LEU A 49 6.07 5.58 2.67
C LEU A 49 7.21 5.23 3.66
N LYS A 50 7.26 3.99 4.14
CA LYS A 50 8.35 3.50 5.02
C LYS A 50 9.72 3.65 4.37
N LYS A 51 9.84 3.36 3.06
CA LYS A 51 11.11 3.55 2.32
C LYS A 51 11.51 5.02 2.22
N THR A 52 10.56 5.90 1.88
CA THR A 52 10.82 7.34 1.76
C THR A 52 11.20 7.96 3.10
N VAL A 53 10.51 7.60 4.18
CA VAL A 53 10.86 8.05 5.54
C VAL A 53 12.25 7.56 5.93
N LYS A 54 12.60 6.29 5.67
CA LYS A 54 13.96 5.77 5.92
C LYS A 54 15.01 6.53 5.11
N ALA A 55 14.75 6.86 3.85
CA ALA A 55 15.66 7.64 3.02
C ALA A 55 15.90 9.03 3.62
N LYS A 56 14.84 9.75 3.98
CA LYS A 56 14.96 11.08 4.62
C LYS A 56 15.70 11.04 5.95
N MET A 57 15.50 10.00 6.75
CA MET A 57 16.25 9.80 8.01
C MET A 57 17.74 9.52 7.76
N LYS A 58 18.08 8.85 6.66
CA LYS A 58 19.47 8.60 6.26
C LYS A 58 20.20 9.85 5.77
N GLU A 59 19.50 10.82 5.19
CA GLU A 59 20.11 12.10 4.83
C GLU A 59 20.61 12.85 6.07
N LYS A 60 19.87 12.74 7.18
CA LYS A 60 20.18 13.40 8.45
C LYS A 60 21.14 12.61 9.35
N LEU A 61 21.64 11.46 8.89
CA LEU A 61 22.36 10.48 9.72
C LEU A 61 23.64 11.06 10.34
N TYR A 62 24.34 11.93 9.61
CA TYR A 62 25.60 12.53 10.05
C TYR A 62 25.45 13.93 10.63
N GLU A 63 24.25 14.51 10.59
CA GLU A 63 23.96 15.79 11.22
C GLU A 63 24.02 15.66 12.75
N PRO A 64 24.31 16.77 13.47
CA PRO A 64 24.19 16.79 14.92
C PRO A 64 22.77 16.41 15.35
N CYS A 65 22.66 15.52 16.34
CA CYS A 65 21.35 15.10 16.84
C CYS A 65 20.61 16.30 17.43
N PRO A 66 19.34 16.53 17.03
CA PRO A 66 18.53 17.63 17.56
C PRO A 66 18.19 17.44 19.06
N CYS A 67 18.47 16.27 19.62
CA CYS A 67 18.29 15.95 21.04
C CYS A 67 19.30 16.65 21.98
N GLY A 68 20.23 17.45 21.45
CA GLY A 68 21.16 18.26 22.25
C GLY A 68 22.32 17.51 22.90
N LYS A 69 22.47 16.19 22.67
CA LYS A 69 23.53 15.37 23.29
C LYS A 69 24.91 15.51 22.64
N GLY A 70 25.09 16.42 21.67
CA GLY A 70 26.35 16.66 20.96
C GLY A 70 26.85 15.50 20.09
N LYS A 71 26.07 14.43 19.94
CA LYS A 71 26.39 13.25 19.11
C LYS A 71 25.73 13.36 17.74
N LYS A 72 26.31 12.73 16.70
CA LYS A 72 25.65 12.62 15.39
C LYS A 72 24.34 11.82 15.50
N PHE A 73 23.34 12.14 14.70
CA PHE A 73 22.01 11.52 14.74
C PHE A 73 22.08 9.99 14.69
N LYS A 74 22.95 9.42 13.84
CA LYS A 74 23.24 7.97 13.73
C LYS A 74 23.49 7.27 15.07
N PHE A 75 24.22 7.92 15.97
CA PHE A 75 24.69 7.32 17.23
C PHE A 75 23.83 7.72 18.43
N CYS A 76 22.71 8.40 18.19
CA CYS A 76 21.93 8.96 19.29
C CYS A 76 20.44 8.64 19.21
N CYS A 77 19.74 9.12 18.17
CA CYS A 77 18.27 8.99 18.06
C CYS A 77 17.83 8.27 16.79
N TYR A 78 18.77 7.83 15.96
CA TYR A 78 18.46 7.08 14.76
C TYR A 78 17.91 5.68 15.13
N GLN A 79 16.67 5.41 14.74
CA GLN A 79 16.06 4.08 14.81
C GLN A 79 16.11 3.44 13.43
N THR A 80 16.59 2.19 13.37
CA THR A 80 16.64 1.37 12.14
C THR A 80 15.26 0.94 11.65
N GLU A 81 14.29 0.92 12.55
CA GLU A 81 12.92 0.50 12.31
C GLU A 81 11.98 1.70 12.44
N VAL A 82 11.17 1.92 11.42
CA VAL A 82 10.13 2.95 11.42
C VAL A 82 8.82 2.23 11.69
N ASP A 83 8.40 2.21 12.95
CA ASP A 83 7.14 1.63 13.38
C ASP A 83 6.01 2.64 13.13
N ILE A 84 5.47 2.64 11.91
CA ILE A 84 4.27 3.40 11.57
C ILE A 84 3.07 2.47 11.81
N LYS A 85 2.38 2.69 12.93
CA LYS A 85 1.06 2.09 13.18
C LYS A 85 0.02 2.96 12.48
N LEU A 86 -0.76 2.36 11.59
CA LEU A 86 -1.93 2.95 10.95
C LEU A 86 -3.20 2.28 11.47
#